data_AF-A0A9R1A3A2-F1
#
_entry.id   AF-A0A9R1A3A2-F1
#
_cell.length_a   1.000
_cell.length_b   1.000
_cell.length_c   1.000
_cell.angle_alpha   90.00
_cell.angle_beta   90.00
_cell.angle_gamma   90.00
#
_symmetry.space_group_name_H-M   'P 1'
#
loop_
_entity.id
_entity.type
_entity.pdbx_description
1 polymer ?
#
loop_
_entity_poly.entity_id
_entity_poly.type
_entity_poly.pdbx_seq_one_letter_code
_entity_poly.pdbx_strand_id
1 'polypeptide(L)'
;MFRNKVLVRAVPVTSSSAPSPPFLLRQVSFSAAVPSLDLDILCCRLSRRHRLACLPQSPADALVVYQRCQSHAAAQVASEIAAAFTGSSVGEEEEVVCSGALVAKAVECGLRCLMLERGWSFVGDSIYAQSMFAASEERTDLCVLNVEVRSGLNDDYEFVVSPDAFRFTTLEISDVASSNVMETFQHIKEVSLDGYNLQTACAILPTLQEGHVIGFSELPPSGQILDSFTELCSVKHGLEMNYSYHAAVKLTCGASCENQWLPSPFVLQGPGLQPAPKSVRASKAMSSMRSFIELLKAWNFFGQSQLGNNW
;
A
#
# COMPACT_ATOMS: atom_id res chain seq x y z
N MET A 1 -16.07 9.86 -1.55
CA MET A 1 -16.07 9.44 -0.14
C MET A 1 -16.98 8.23 -0.04
N PHE A 2 -16.39 7.12 0.41
CA PHE A 2 -16.98 5.79 0.43
C PHE A 2 -18.23 5.76 1.31
N ARG A 3 -19.41 5.58 0.71
CA ARG A 3 -20.69 5.59 1.43
C ARG A 3 -21.38 4.24 1.43
N ASN A 4 -21.30 3.54 0.30
CA ASN A 4 -21.93 2.23 0.15
C ASN A 4 -20.93 1.18 0.58
N LYS A 5 -21.30 0.35 1.56
CA LYS A 5 -20.52 -0.80 2.02
C LYS A 5 -21.26 -2.07 1.63
N VAL A 6 -20.53 -3.02 1.07
CA VAL A 6 -21.00 -4.36 0.75
C VAL A 6 -20.13 -5.33 1.55
N LEU A 7 -20.78 -6.24 2.28
CA LEU A 7 -20.09 -7.32 2.95
C LEU A 7 -19.91 -8.46 1.95
N VAL A 8 -18.67 -8.85 1.70
CA VAL A 8 -18.32 -10.05 0.92
C VAL A 8 -17.74 -11.06 1.88
N ARG A 9 -18.35 -12.24 1.96
CA ARG A 9 -17.88 -13.36 2.79
C ARG A 9 -17.15 -14.36 1.91
N ALA A 10 -15.94 -14.72 2.31
CA ALA A 10 -15.19 -15.81 1.71
C ALA A 10 -15.14 -16.97 2.69
N VAL A 11 -15.71 -18.10 2.27
CA VAL A 11 -15.68 -19.35 3.01
C VAL A 11 -14.63 -20.25 2.36
N PRO A 12 -13.60 -20.70 3.09
CA PRO A 12 -12.67 -21.70 2.58
C PRO A 12 -13.43 -22.96 2.18
N VAL A 13 -13.18 -23.50 0.99
CA VAL A 13 -13.81 -24.76 0.57
C VAL A 13 -13.12 -25.90 1.30
N THR A 14 -13.66 -26.30 2.45
CA THR A 14 -13.37 -27.60 3.03
C THR A 14 -14.28 -28.62 2.35
N SER A 15 -13.69 -29.52 1.57
CA SER A 15 -14.39 -30.62 0.90
C SER A 15 -14.91 -31.69 1.88
N SER A 16 -14.74 -31.48 3.18
CA SER A 16 -15.30 -32.28 4.27
C SER A 16 -15.70 -31.35 5.42
N SER A 17 -16.55 -31.84 6.33
CA SER A 17 -16.94 -31.19 7.58
C SER A 17 -15.79 -30.97 8.59
N ALA A 18 -14.54 -30.96 8.12
CA ALA A 18 -13.36 -30.70 8.92
C ALA A 18 -13.13 -29.19 9.06
N PRO A 19 -12.66 -28.73 10.23
CA PRO A 19 -12.26 -27.34 10.43
C PRO A 19 -11.14 -26.95 9.45
N SER A 20 -11.14 -25.68 9.05
CA SER A 20 -10.07 -25.11 8.22
C SER A 20 -8.70 -25.35 8.91
N PRO A 21 -7.65 -25.69 8.15
CA PRO A 21 -6.31 -25.85 8.73
C PRO A 21 -5.90 -24.57 9.46
N PRO A 22 -5.33 -24.67 10.67
CA PRO A 22 -4.99 -23.48 11.44
C PRO A 22 -3.85 -22.72 10.77
N PHE A 23 -3.83 -21.40 10.99
CA PHE A 23 -2.66 -20.61 10.68
C PHE A 23 -1.54 -20.91 11.67
N LEU A 24 -0.35 -20.94 11.14
CA LEU A 24 0.90 -21.08 11.85
C LEU A 24 1.64 -19.75 11.79
N LEU A 25 2.41 -19.50 12.84
CA LEU A 25 3.22 -18.33 13.02
C LEU A 25 4.66 -18.76 13.24
N ARG A 26 5.59 -18.01 12.67
CA ARG A 26 7.00 -18.04 13.04
C ARG A 26 7.50 -16.62 13.19
N GLN A 27 8.07 -16.31 14.35
CA GLN A 27 8.62 -15.00 14.65
C GLN A 27 10.12 -14.98 14.31
N VAL A 28 10.59 -13.89 13.72
CA VAL A 28 12.00 -13.57 13.60
C VAL A 28 12.26 -12.35 14.46
N SER A 29 13.04 -12.53 15.52
CA SER A 29 13.36 -11.49 16.49
C SER A 29 14.73 -10.89 16.23
N PHE A 30 14.86 -9.58 16.37
CA PHE A 30 16.12 -8.88 16.14
C PHE A 30 16.75 -8.46 17.48
N SER A 31 18.05 -8.71 17.64
CA SER A 31 18.79 -8.30 18.84
C SER A 31 18.99 -6.79 18.98
N ALA A 32 18.78 -6.04 17.89
CA ALA A 32 18.93 -4.60 17.83
C ALA A 32 17.83 -3.99 16.96
N ALA A 33 17.62 -2.67 17.09
CA ALA A 33 16.69 -1.96 16.23
C ALA A 33 17.12 -2.07 14.76
N VAL A 34 16.19 -2.51 13.93
CA VAL A 34 16.38 -2.65 12.48
C VAL A 34 15.81 -1.42 11.77
N PRO A 35 16.42 -0.94 10.68
CA PRO A 35 15.81 0.10 9.85
C PRO A 35 14.41 -0.34 9.40
N SER A 36 13.37 0.36 9.85
CA SER A 36 11.98 -0.03 9.61
C SER A 36 11.64 -0.10 8.13
N LEU A 37 12.21 0.79 7.33
CA LEU A 37 12.02 0.83 5.88
C LEU A 37 12.56 -0.41 5.16
N ASP A 38 13.78 -0.84 5.51
CA ASP A 38 14.42 -2.00 4.87
C ASP A 38 13.68 -3.30 5.19
N LEU A 39 13.24 -3.45 6.45
CA LEU A 39 12.43 -4.58 6.88
C LEU A 39 11.07 -4.59 6.17
N ASP A 40 10.40 -3.44 6.05
CA ASP A 40 9.15 -3.30 5.31
C ASP A 40 9.28 -3.75 3.85
N ILE A 41 10.32 -3.27 3.16
CA ILE A 41 10.61 -3.63 1.76
C ILE A 41 10.83 -5.14 1.64
N LEU A 42 11.67 -5.72 2.52
CA LEU A 42 11.98 -7.15 2.50
C LEU A 42 10.72 -7.99 2.74
N CYS A 43 9.94 -7.67 3.78
CA CYS A 43 8.69 -8.36 4.08
C CYS A 43 7.70 -8.30 2.92
N CYS A 44 7.56 -7.14 2.26
CA CYS A 44 6.67 -7.01 1.10
C CYS A 44 7.15 -7.88 -0.08
N ARG A 45 8.46 -7.92 -0.36
CA ARG A 45 9.04 -8.78 -1.41
C ARG A 45 8.83 -10.25 -1.15
N LEU A 46 9.13 -10.70 0.06
CA LEU A 46 9.01 -12.10 0.45
C LEU A 46 7.55 -12.56 0.44
N SER A 47 6.65 -11.71 0.93
CA SER A 47 5.20 -11.98 0.90
C SER A 47 4.71 -12.20 -0.52
N ARG A 48 5.11 -11.33 -1.46
CA ARG A 48 4.75 -11.44 -2.88
C ARG A 48 5.37 -12.68 -3.53
N ARG A 49 6.66 -12.93 -3.30
CA ARG A 49 7.40 -14.05 -3.91
C ARG A 49 6.87 -15.41 -3.46
N HIS A 50 6.58 -15.55 -2.16
CA HIS A 50 6.23 -16.84 -1.54
C HIS A 50 4.72 -17.00 -1.28
N ARG A 51 3.91 -15.97 -1.56
CA ARG A 51 2.46 -15.95 -1.35
C ARG A 51 2.04 -16.32 0.07
N LEU A 52 2.77 -15.77 1.05
CA LEU A 52 2.51 -15.90 2.48
C LEU A 52 2.56 -14.51 3.13
N ALA A 53 2.14 -14.38 4.38
CA ALA A 53 2.14 -13.08 5.05
C ALA A 53 3.41 -12.86 5.86
N CYS A 54 4.28 -11.95 5.42
CA CYS A 54 5.38 -11.41 6.21
C CYS A 54 4.97 -10.05 6.76
N LEU A 55 4.83 -9.94 8.07
CA LEU A 55 4.34 -8.75 8.75
C LEU A 55 5.46 -8.16 9.60
N PRO A 56 6.02 -6.99 9.26
CA PRO A 56 6.93 -6.28 10.13
C PRO A 56 6.19 -5.84 11.39
N GLN A 57 6.79 -6.07 12.57
CA GLN A 57 6.30 -5.61 13.85
C GLN A 57 7.32 -4.68 14.51
N SER A 58 6.88 -3.44 14.72
CA SER A 58 7.63 -2.48 15.52
C SER A 58 7.62 -2.90 17.00
N PRO A 59 8.75 -2.84 17.72
CA PRO A 59 10.02 -2.21 17.33
C PRO A 59 11.11 -3.15 16.79
N ALA A 60 10.96 -4.49 16.85
CA ALA A 60 12.09 -5.39 16.56
C ALA A 60 11.70 -6.83 16.19
N ASP A 61 10.59 -7.06 15.49
CA ASP A 61 10.21 -8.41 15.06
C ASP A 61 9.65 -8.43 13.63
N ALA A 62 9.71 -9.60 13.00
CA ALA A 62 8.95 -9.92 11.81
C ALA A 62 8.15 -11.20 12.04
N LEU A 63 6.86 -11.18 11.71
CA LEU A 63 5.98 -12.33 11.82
C LEU A 63 5.76 -12.95 10.45
N VAL A 64 6.04 -14.24 10.33
CA VAL A 64 5.70 -15.04 9.15
C VAL A 64 4.45 -15.84 9.49
N VAL A 65 3.32 -15.45 8.93
CA VAL A 65 2.02 -16.11 9.11
C VAL A 65 1.66 -16.88 7.84
N TYR A 66 1.35 -18.15 8.00
CA TYR A 66 1.21 -19.09 6.88
C TYR A 66 0.31 -20.27 7.27
N GLN A 67 0.01 -21.12 6.30
CA GLN A 67 -0.68 -22.39 6.56
C GLN A 67 0.28 -23.57 6.41
N ARG A 68 -0.04 -24.72 7.02
CA ARG A 68 0.85 -25.90 7.05
C ARG A 68 1.34 -26.38 5.67
N CYS A 69 0.56 -26.18 4.60
CA CYS A 69 1.01 -26.50 3.23
C CYS A 69 2.16 -25.61 2.73
N GLN A 70 2.42 -24.49 3.38
CA GLN A 70 3.44 -23.50 3.06
C GLN A 70 4.66 -23.58 3.99
N SER A 71 4.76 -24.56 4.89
CA SER A 71 5.83 -24.62 5.91
C SER A 71 7.25 -24.54 5.34
N HIS A 72 7.50 -25.13 4.17
CA HIS A 72 8.81 -25.01 3.52
C HIS A 72 9.11 -23.56 3.07
N ALA A 73 8.13 -22.88 2.45
CA ALA A 73 8.28 -21.50 2.05
C ALA A 73 8.43 -20.57 3.27
N ALA A 74 7.69 -20.83 4.34
CA ALA A 74 7.81 -20.08 5.59
C ALA A 74 9.19 -20.23 6.25
N ALA A 75 9.78 -21.44 6.20
CA ALA A 75 11.14 -21.67 6.67
C ALA A 75 12.18 -20.90 5.83
N GLN A 76 12.03 -20.90 4.51
CA GLN A 76 12.89 -20.12 3.61
C GLN A 76 12.79 -18.62 3.90
N VAL A 77 11.56 -18.09 4.01
CA VAL A 77 11.31 -16.68 4.32
C VAL A 77 11.93 -16.29 5.66
N ALA A 78 11.71 -17.08 6.72
CA ALA A 78 12.29 -16.80 8.03
C ALA A 78 13.83 -16.80 7.96
N SER A 79 14.42 -17.72 7.20
CA SER A 79 15.87 -17.76 6.97
C SER A 79 16.38 -16.56 6.16
N GLU A 80 15.65 -16.10 5.15
CA GLU A 80 16.02 -14.92 4.34
C GLU A 80 15.96 -13.64 5.17
N ILE A 81 14.93 -13.48 6.01
CA ILE A 81 14.83 -12.34 6.95
C ILE A 81 15.99 -12.40 7.95
N ALA A 82 16.27 -13.57 8.52
CA ALA A 82 17.36 -13.74 9.48
C ALA A 82 18.75 -13.48 8.86
N ALA A 83 18.95 -13.90 7.61
CA ALA A 83 20.19 -13.64 6.89
C ALA A 83 20.39 -12.16 6.55
N ALA A 84 19.31 -11.40 6.37
CA ALA A 84 19.37 -9.98 6.05
C ALA A 84 19.76 -9.11 7.26
N PHE A 85 19.48 -9.57 8.49
CA PHE A 85 19.72 -8.79 9.71
C PHE A 85 20.54 -9.57 10.73
N THR A 86 21.80 -9.19 10.91
CA THR A 86 22.72 -9.83 11.85
C THR A 86 22.18 -9.82 13.28
N GLY A 87 22.32 -10.94 13.99
CA GLY A 87 21.84 -11.08 15.37
C GLY A 87 20.35 -11.42 15.48
N SER A 88 19.69 -11.75 14.37
CA SER A 88 18.33 -12.27 14.40
C SER A 88 18.27 -13.70 14.95
N SER A 89 17.19 -14.03 15.67
CA SER A 89 16.82 -15.39 16.02
C SER A 89 15.49 -15.76 15.37
N VAL A 90 15.38 -17.01 14.91
CA VAL A 90 14.12 -17.56 14.40
C VAL A 90 13.47 -18.35 15.52
N GLY A 91 12.27 -17.95 15.92
CA GLY A 91 11.46 -18.62 16.93
C GLY A 91 10.87 -19.94 16.45
N GLU A 92 10.31 -20.68 17.39
CA GLU A 92 9.60 -21.93 17.10
C GLU A 92 8.32 -21.68 16.29
N GLU A 93 7.82 -22.74 15.67
CA GLU A 93 6.52 -22.71 14.99
C GLU A 93 5.39 -22.77 16.03
N GLU A 94 4.50 -21.78 15.98
CA GLU A 94 3.36 -21.66 16.90
C GLU A 94 2.04 -21.65 16.12
N GLU A 95 0.97 -22.17 16.72
CA GLU A 95 -0.37 -22.06 16.15
C GLU A 95 -0.99 -20.69 16.52
N VAL A 96 -1.67 -20.05 15.58
CA VAL A 96 -2.36 -18.76 15.81
C VAL A 96 -3.71 -19.00 16.50
N VAL A 97 -3.68 -19.52 17.73
CA VAL A 97 -4.88 -20.06 18.41
C VAL A 97 -5.90 -18.98 18.82
N CYS A 98 -5.54 -17.69 18.92
CA CYS A 98 -6.43 -16.66 19.48
C CYS A 98 -6.35 -15.25 18.87
N SER A 99 -5.74 -15.04 17.70
CA SER A 99 -5.58 -13.70 17.13
C SER A 99 -6.30 -13.55 15.78
N GLY A 100 -7.61 -13.35 15.83
CA GLY A 100 -8.40 -13.01 14.63
C GLY A 100 -7.89 -11.74 13.93
N ALA A 101 -7.29 -10.81 14.68
CA ALA A 101 -6.65 -9.63 14.10
C ALA A 101 -5.38 -9.98 13.30
N LEU A 102 -4.53 -10.88 13.80
CA LEU A 102 -3.33 -11.32 13.09
C LEU A 102 -3.69 -12.11 11.83
N VAL A 103 -4.69 -12.99 11.91
CA VAL A 103 -5.21 -13.72 10.74
C VAL A 103 -5.79 -12.74 9.73
N ALA A 104 -6.61 -11.77 10.15
CA ALA A 104 -7.13 -10.73 9.26
C ALA A 104 -6.02 -9.93 8.58
N LYS A 105 -4.93 -9.60 9.30
CA LYS A 105 -3.75 -8.94 8.72
C LYS A 105 -2.99 -9.82 7.74
N ALA A 106 -2.88 -11.12 8.02
CA ALA A 106 -2.29 -12.06 7.08
C ALA A 106 -3.12 -12.14 5.79
N VAL A 107 -4.45 -12.24 5.91
CA VAL A 107 -5.37 -12.23 4.78
C VAL A 107 -5.31 -10.90 4.02
N GLU A 108 -5.23 -9.76 4.70
CA GLU A 108 -5.03 -8.44 4.08
C GLU A 108 -3.72 -8.41 3.28
N CYS A 109 -2.62 -8.95 3.83
CA CYS A 109 -1.33 -9.04 3.15
C CYS A 109 -1.44 -9.89 1.87
N GLY A 110 -2.09 -11.07 1.96
CA GLY A 110 -2.35 -11.93 0.80
C GLY A 110 -3.23 -11.24 -0.26
N LEU A 111 -4.29 -10.53 0.17
CA LEU A 111 -5.14 -9.76 -0.71
C LEU A 111 -4.35 -8.66 -1.42
N ARG A 112 -3.51 -7.91 -0.70
CA ARG A 112 -2.67 -6.87 -1.30
C ARG A 112 -1.75 -7.46 -2.36
N CYS A 113 -1.11 -8.59 -2.09
CA CYS A 113 -0.28 -9.28 -3.08
C CYS A 113 -1.09 -9.68 -4.33
N LEU A 114 -2.26 -10.29 -4.15
CA LEU A 114 -3.15 -10.66 -5.26
C LEU A 114 -3.57 -9.45 -6.10
N MET A 115 -3.97 -8.36 -5.45
CA MET A 115 -4.41 -7.13 -6.11
C MET A 115 -3.26 -6.52 -6.94
N LEU A 116 -2.04 -6.45 -6.37
CA LEU A 116 -0.84 -5.99 -7.07
C LEU A 116 -0.49 -6.87 -8.28
N GLU A 117 -0.53 -8.21 -8.15
CA GLU A 117 -0.32 -9.16 -9.25
C GLU A 117 -1.32 -8.95 -10.41
N ARG A 118 -2.44 -8.27 -10.14
CA ARG A 118 -3.56 -8.06 -11.05
C ARG A 118 -3.70 -6.60 -11.49
N GLY A 119 -2.65 -5.81 -11.32
CA GLY A 119 -2.56 -4.44 -11.82
C GLY A 119 -3.34 -3.42 -11.00
N TRP A 120 -3.58 -3.70 -9.71
CA TRP A 120 -4.10 -2.72 -8.77
C TRP A 120 -2.99 -2.14 -7.93
N SER A 121 -3.04 -0.84 -7.68
CA SER A 121 -2.18 -0.14 -6.73
C SER A 121 -2.93 0.12 -5.42
N PHE A 122 -2.17 0.43 -4.38
CA PHE A 122 -2.67 0.56 -3.01
C PHE A 122 -2.25 1.88 -2.36
N VAL A 123 -3.22 2.63 -1.84
CA VAL A 123 -3.06 3.98 -1.30
C VAL A 123 -3.71 4.06 0.09
N GLY A 124 -3.13 4.82 1.00
CA GLY A 124 -3.54 4.90 2.40
C GLY A 124 -3.44 3.55 3.10
N ASP A 125 -4.41 3.27 3.98
CA ASP A 125 -4.46 2.03 4.76
C ASP A 125 -5.31 0.93 4.13
N SER A 126 -6.22 1.27 3.22
CA SER A 126 -7.24 0.32 2.74
C SER A 126 -7.79 0.61 1.34
N ILE A 127 -7.22 1.57 0.61
CA ILE A 127 -7.74 1.99 -0.70
C ILE A 127 -6.97 1.27 -1.82
N TYR A 128 -7.71 0.55 -2.66
CA TYR A 128 -7.20 -0.14 -3.84
C TYR A 128 -7.70 0.55 -5.09
N ALA A 129 -6.81 0.89 -6.01
CA ALA A 129 -7.13 1.55 -7.26
C ALA A 129 -6.70 0.67 -8.43
N GLN A 130 -7.61 0.44 -9.39
CA GLN A 130 -7.32 -0.34 -10.58
C GLN A 130 -6.60 0.52 -11.62
N SER A 131 -5.33 0.82 -11.35
CA SER A 131 -4.42 1.58 -12.21
C SER A 131 -3.01 1.31 -11.73
N MET A 132 -2.04 1.34 -12.66
CA MET A 132 -0.66 1.62 -12.31
C MET A 132 -0.54 3.13 -12.44
N PHE A 133 -0.57 3.86 -11.33
CA PHE A 133 -0.52 5.32 -11.30
C PHE A 133 0.67 5.81 -12.15
N ALA A 134 0.43 6.17 -13.41
CA ALA A 134 1.47 6.56 -14.36
C ALA A 134 1.39 8.07 -14.59
N ALA A 135 2.56 8.71 -14.66
CA ALA A 135 2.69 10.17 -14.77
C ALA A 135 2.00 10.80 -15.99
N SER A 136 1.55 10.01 -16.98
CA SER A 136 0.88 10.48 -18.19
C SER A 136 -0.65 10.36 -18.17
N GLU A 137 -1.27 9.75 -17.15
CA GLU A 137 -2.73 9.57 -17.09
C GLU A 137 -3.42 10.78 -16.44
N GLU A 138 -3.24 11.96 -17.02
CA GLU A 138 -3.63 13.24 -16.41
C GLU A 138 -5.09 13.31 -15.93
N ARG A 139 -6.06 12.56 -16.49
CA ARG A 139 -7.49 12.69 -16.12
C ARG A 139 -8.36 11.45 -16.33
N THR A 140 -8.01 10.30 -15.77
CA THR A 140 -8.92 9.14 -15.78
C THR A 140 -9.61 8.92 -14.45
N ASP A 141 -10.94 8.86 -14.47
CA ASP A 141 -11.71 8.44 -13.30
C ASP A 141 -11.43 6.95 -13.03
N LEU A 142 -10.76 6.69 -11.91
CA LEU A 142 -10.30 5.37 -11.53
C LEU A 142 -11.41 4.55 -10.88
N CYS A 143 -11.34 3.24 -11.13
CA CYS A 143 -12.09 2.23 -10.37
C CYS A 143 -11.40 2.05 -9.01
N VAL A 144 -12.08 2.36 -7.92
CA VAL A 144 -11.49 2.32 -6.57
C VAL A 144 -12.35 1.48 -5.62
N LEU A 145 -11.70 0.84 -4.67
CA LEU A 145 -12.31 0.10 -3.57
C LEU A 145 -11.65 0.53 -2.26
N ASN A 146 -12.45 0.72 -1.22
CA ASN A 146 -11.94 0.65 0.15
C ASN A 146 -12.30 -0.73 0.70
N VAL A 147 -11.30 -1.51 1.09
CA VAL A 147 -11.50 -2.88 1.58
C VAL A 147 -10.92 -3.01 2.98
N GLU A 148 -11.78 -3.34 3.93
CA GLU A 148 -11.41 -3.71 5.29
C GLU A 148 -11.56 -5.22 5.45
N VAL A 149 -10.51 -5.89 5.91
CA VAL A 149 -10.50 -7.35 6.16
C VAL A 149 -10.74 -7.60 7.64
N ARG A 150 -11.66 -8.52 7.94
CA ARG A 150 -12.02 -8.92 9.29
C ARG A 150 -12.04 -10.44 9.41
N SER A 151 -11.77 -10.91 10.63
CA SER A 151 -12.09 -12.29 11.00
C SER A 151 -13.61 -12.40 11.18
N GLY A 152 -14.24 -13.27 10.40
CA GLY A 152 -15.65 -13.61 10.54
C GLY A 152 -15.90 -14.58 11.69
N LEU A 153 -17.16 -14.95 11.85
CA LEU A 153 -17.57 -16.06 12.72
C LEU A 153 -17.23 -17.38 12.02
N ASN A 154 -16.85 -18.43 12.77
CA ASN A 154 -16.58 -19.78 12.25
C ASN A 154 -15.43 -19.86 11.21
N ASP A 155 -14.33 -19.14 11.43
CA ASP A 155 -13.14 -19.14 10.57
C ASP A 155 -13.35 -18.60 9.14
N ASP A 156 -14.47 -17.91 8.89
CA ASP A 156 -14.73 -17.17 7.65
C ASP A 156 -13.89 -15.89 7.55
N TYR A 157 -13.65 -15.41 6.33
CA TYR A 157 -13.06 -14.10 6.09
C TYR A 157 -14.12 -13.12 5.60
N GLU A 158 -14.25 -11.99 6.30
CA GLU A 158 -15.17 -10.92 5.94
C GLU A 158 -14.42 -9.75 5.30
N PHE A 159 -14.82 -9.39 4.08
CA PHE A 159 -14.33 -8.21 3.36
C PHE A 159 -15.45 -7.16 3.35
N VAL A 160 -15.25 -6.06 4.06
CA VAL A 160 -16.14 -4.89 3.98
C VAL A 160 -15.66 -4.00 2.85
N VAL A 161 -16.34 -4.10 1.72
CA VAL A 161 -15.94 -3.47 0.45
C VAL A 161 -16.79 -2.25 0.19
N SER A 162 -16.15 -1.11 -0.03
CA SER A 162 -16.82 0.11 -0.44
C SER A 162 -16.31 0.54 -1.81
N PRO A 163 -17.05 0.28 -2.90
CA PRO A 163 -16.64 0.71 -4.22
C PRO A 163 -16.92 2.20 -4.43
N ASP A 164 -15.98 2.87 -5.10
CA ASP A 164 -16.10 4.28 -5.47
C ASP A 164 -15.34 4.56 -6.77
N ALA A 165 -15.39 5.81 -7.23
CA ALA A 165 -14.56 6.30 -8.30
C ALA A 165 -13.93 7.62 -7.90
N PHE A 166 -12.62 7.71 -8.07
CA PHE A 166 -11.85 8.90 -7.74
C PHE A 166 -11.02 9.35 -8.91
N ARG A 167 -10.77 10.65 -8.93
CA ARG A 167 -9.75 11.31 -9.70
C ARG A 167 -8.63 11.70 -8.75
N PHE A 168 -7.40 11.50 -9.19
CA PHE A 168 -6.21 12.06 -8.59
C PHE A 168 -5.51 12.87 -9.67
N THR A 169 -4.81 13.92 -9.26
CA THR A 169 -4.04 14.77 -10.17
C THR A 169 -2.67 14.92 -9.54
N THR A 170 -1.62 14.47 -10.23
CA THR A 170 -0.25 14.76 -9.83
C THR A 170 0.00 16.25 -9.92
N LEU A 171 0.78 16.79 -9.00
CA LEU A 171 1.13 18.20 -8.99
C LEU A 171 2.09 18.50 -10.15
N GLU A 172 1.73 19.43 -11.03
CA GLU A 172 2.67 20.01 -11.97
C GLU A 172 3.31 21.28 -11.40
N ILE A 173 4.56 21.57 -11.75
CA ILE A 173 5.20 22.82 -11.32
C ILE A 173 4.41 24.04 -11.84
N SER A 174 3.87 23.96 -13.05
CA SER A 174 3.02 24.98 -13.68
C SER A 174 1.75 25.29 -12.91
N ASP A 175 1.24 24.37 -12.11
CA ASP A 175 0.04 24.60 -11.29
C ASP A 175 0.30 25.57 -10.14
N VAL A 176 1.56 25.73 -9.73
CA VAL A 176 1.94 26.42 -8.49
C VAL A 176 2.94 27.54 -8.72
N ALA A 177 3.85 27.40 -9.68
CA ALA A 177 4.90 28.38 -9.97
C ALA A 177 4.49 29.36 -11.08
N SER A 178 4.76 30.65 -10.88
CA SER A 178 4.62 31.65 -11.95
C SER A 178 5.71 31.47 -13.03
N SER A 179 5.52 32.09 -14.20
CA SER A 179 6.50 32.05 -15.30
C SER A 179 7.91 32.44 -14.85
N ASN A 180 8.04 33.47 -14.00
CA ASN A 180 9.34 33.95 -13.50
C ASN A 180 10.00 32.92 -12.56
N VAL A 181 9.20 32.22 -11.75
CA VAL A 181 9.68 31.16 -10.85
C VAL A 181 10.13 29.95 -11.67
N MET A 182 9.41 29.62 -12.75
CA MET A 182 9.79 28.56 -13.69
C MET A 182 11.09 28.88 -14.43
N GLU A 183 11.27 30.10 -14.92
CA GLU A 183 12.53 30.54 -15.52
C GLU A 183 13.69 30.41 -14.53
N THR A 184 13.47 30.84 -13.27
CA THR A 184 14.49 30.72 -12.22
C THR A 184 14.85 29.25 -11.97
N PHE A 185 13.85 28.36 -11.91
CA PHE A 185 14.07 26.93 -11.74
C PHE A 185 14.86 26.31 -12.90
N GLN A 186 14.60 26.69 -14.14
CA GLN A 186 15.35 26.20 -15.30
C GLN A 186 16.83 26.59 -15.26
N HIS A 187 17.18 27.71 -14.62
CA HIS A 187 18.56 28.19 -14.53
C HIS A 187 19.29 27.71 -13.28
N ILE A 188 18.64 27.81 -12.11
CA ILE A 188 19.24 27.56 -10.79
C ILE A 188 19.04 26.10 -10.36
N LYS A 189 18.08 25.39 -10.97
CA LYS A 189 17.72 23.97 -10.69
C LYS A 189 17.17 23.70 -9.29
N GLU A 190 17.03 24.74 -8.47
CA GLU A 190 16.41 24.71 -7.13
C GLU A 190 15.74 26.05 -6.85
N VAL A 191 14.50 26.02 -6.35
CA VAL A 191 13.72 27.22 -6.02
C VAL A 191 12.91 27.00 -4.74
N SER A 192 12.93 28.00 -3.85
CA SER A 192 12.04 28.08 -2.69
C SER A 192 10.78 28.87 -3.02
N LEU A 193 9.64 28.36 -2.58
CA LEU A 193 8.32 29.00 -2.65
C LEU A 193 7.88 29.57 -1.29
N ASP A 194 8.63 29.32 -0.22
CA ASP A 194 8.31 29.75 1.14
C ASP A 194 8.41 31.29 1.21
N GLY A 195 7.26 31.98 1.08
CA GLY A 195 7.18 33.44 1.01
C GLY A 195 6.28 33.99 -0.10
N TYR A 196 5.83 33.16 -1.04
CA TYR A 196 4.83 33.56 -2.03
C TYR A 196 3.43 33.22 -1.50
N ASN A 197 2.45 34.14 -1.62
CA ASN A 197 1.03 33.93 -1.27
C ASN A 197 0.32 32.95 -2.24
N LEU A 198 0.94 31.81 -2.54
CA LEU A 198 0.47 30.81 -3.49
C LEU A 198 -0.29 29.71 -2.76
N GLN A 199 -1.35 29.21 -3.40
CA GLN A 199 -2.09 28.07 -2.88
C GLN A 199 -1.32 26.77 -3.16
N THR A 200 -0.39 26.42 -2.28
CA THR A 200 0.52 25.27 -2.43
C THR A 200 0.02 23.99 -1.74
N ALA A 201 -1.25 23.96 -1.33
CA ALA A 201 -1.83 22.83 -0.63
C ALA A 201 -1.81 21.55 -1.49
N CYS A 202 -1.33 20.47 -0.91
CA CYS A 202 -1.15 19.19 -1.58
C CYS A 202 -1.45 18.01 -0.65
N ALA A 203 -1.48 16.81 -1.23
CA ALA A 203 -1.48 15.54 -0.50
C ALA A 203 -0.37 14.63 -1.04
N ILE A 204 0.19 13.76 -0.19
CA ILE A 204 1.34 12.94 -0.53
C ILE A 204 0.94 11.47 -0.71
N LEU A 205 1.34 10.84 -1.81
CA LEU A 205 1.25 9.39 -1.98
C LEU A 205 2.40 8.67 -1.24
N PRO A 206 2.16 7.44 -0.74
CA PRO A 206 0.89 6.73 -0.73
C PRO A 206 0.00 7.09 0.46
N THR A 207 0.46 7.86 1.46
CA THR A 207 -0.24 8.05 2.74
C THR A 207 -1.48 8.95 2.68
N LEU A 208 -1.60 9.75 1.61
CA LEU A 208 -2.54 10.87 1.46
C LEU A 208 -2.42 11.92 2.56
N GLN A 209 -1.23 12.06 3.16
CA GLN A 209 -0.97 13.07 4.18
C GLN A 209 -1.00 14.47 3.55
N GLU A 210 -1.69 15.40 4.22
CA GLU A 210 -1.81 16.79 3.78
C GLU A 210 -0.52 17.58 4.05
N GLY A 211 -0.22 18.52 3.15
CA GLY A 211 0.98 19.35 3.22
C GLY A 211 0.89 20.58 2.34
N HIS A 212 2.00 21.32 2.31
CA HIS A 212 2.20 22.48 1.46
C HIS A 212 3.53 22.36 0.72
N VAL A 213 3.50 22.56 -0.60
CA VAL A 213 4.74 22.65 -1.37
C VAL A 213 5.44 23.97 -1.06
N ILE A 214 6.71 23.86 -0.69
CA ILE A 214 7.56 25.00 -0.29
C ILE A 214 8.80 25.14 -1.18
N GLY A 215 9.01 24.25 -2.15
CA GLY A 215 10.13 24.35 -3.07
C GLY A 215 10.21 23.19 -4.07
N PHE A 216 11.08 23.35 -5.05
CA PHE A 216 11.38 22.37 -6.08
C PHE A 216 12.89 22.26 -6.32
N SER A 217 13.35 21.08 -6.71
CA SER A 217 14.75 20.81 -7.06
C SER A 217 14.84 19.75 -8.16
N GLU A 218 15.69 19.95 -9.16
CA GLU A 218 16.00 18.93 -10.17
C GLU A 218 16.79 17.77 -9.53
N LEU A 219 17.66 18.08 -8.58
CA LEU A 219 18.52 17.09 -7.91
C LEU A 219 17.96 16.70 -6.54
N PRO A 220 18.15 15.44 -6.10
CA PRO A 220 17.81 15.06 -4.74
C PRO A 220 18.71 15.84 -3.76
N PRO A 221 18.17 16.40 -2.67
CA PRO A 221 18.97 17.11 -1.68
C PRO A 221 19.97 16.16 -1.00
N SER A 222 21.12 16.71 -0.63
CA SER A 222 22.21 15.98 0.04
C SER A 222 21.73 15.21 1.27
N GLY A 223 21.91 13.88 1.26
CA GLY A 223 21.62 13.01 2.40
C GLY A 223 20.21 12.40 2.44
N GLN A 224 19.32 12.70 1.47
CA GLN A 224 18.04 12.00 1.36
C GLN A 224 18.15 10.76 0.48
N ILE A 225 17.80 9.60 1.04
CA ILE A 225 17.74 8.32 0.32
C ILE A 225 16.32 8.17 -0.24
N LEU A 226 16.07 8.79 -1.38
CA LEU A 226 14.79 8.66 -2.08
C LEU A 226 14.63 7.30 -2.76
N ASP A 227 15.73 6.63 -3.08
CA ASP A 227 15.72 5.33 -3.77
C ASP A 227 14.94 4.28 -2.95
N SER A 228 15.22 4.16 -1.66
CA SER A 228 14.51 3.24 -0.77
C SER A 228 13.03 3.60 -0.62
N PHE A 229 12.68 4.89 -0.65
CA PHE A 229 11.28 5.32 -0.62
C PHE A 229 10.55 4.94 -1.92
N THR A 230 11.16 5.19 -3.08
CA THR A 230 10.62 4.82 -4.39
C THR A 230 10.49 3.31 -4.53
N GLU A 231 11.48 2.56 -4.04
CA GLU A 231 11.45 1.10 -3.97
C GLU A 231 10.31 0.59 -3.09
N LEU A 232 10.13 1.14 -1.88
CA LEU A 232 8.98 0.82 -1.03
C LEU A 232 7.67 1.11 -1.76
N CYS A 233 7.54 2.26 -2.40
CA CYS A 233 6.35 2.65 -3.14
C CYS A 233 6.03 1.68 -4.28
N SER A 234 7.02 1.24 -5.06
CA SER A 234 6.82 0.22 -6.10
C SER A 234 6.45 -1.13 -5.48
N VAL A 235 7.21 -1.61 -4.50
CA VAL A 235 7.07 -2.97 -3.96
C VAL A 235 5.79 -3.14 -3.15
N LYS A 236 5.47 -2.18 -2.27
CA LYS A 236 4.36 -2.24 -1.31
C LYS A 236 3.06 -1.65 -1.88
N HIS A 237 3.17 -0.58 -2.66
CA HIS A 237 2.01 0.18 -3.14
C HIS A 237 1.72 0.01 -4.63
N GLY A 238 2.64 -0.60 -5.40
CA GLY A 238 2.51 -0.70 -6.85
C GLY A 238 2.55 0.66 -7.55
N LEU A 239 3.27 1.63 -6.97
CA LEU A 239 3.41 2.97 -7.53
C LEU A 239 4.76 3.04 -8.27
N GLU A 240 4.70 3.04 -9.60
CA GLU A 240 5.88 3.18 -10.46
C GLU A 240 5.72 4.44 -11.31
N MET A 241 6.47 5.49 -10.95
CA MET A 241 6.34 6.79 -11.60
C MET A 241 7.71 7.33 -12.00
N ASN A 242 7.82 7.73 -13.27
CA ASN A 242 8.95 8.53 -13.74
C ASN A 242 8.80 9.96 -13.23
N TYR A 243 9.90 10.56 -12.82
CA TYR A 243 9.93 11.94 -12.35
C TYR A 243 11.13 12.69 -12.93
N SER A 244 10.97 14.00 -13.07
CA SER A 244 12.00 14.91 -13.60
C SER A 244 12.50 15.89 -12.54
N TYR A 245 11.85 15.95 -11.37
CA TYR A 245 12.20 16.84 -10.26
C TYR A 245 11.65 16.30 -8.93
N HIS A 246 12.07 16.96 -7.86
CA HIS A 246 11.69 16.72 -6.49
C HIS A 246 10.94 17.93 -5.95
N ALA A 247 9.94 17.69 -5.11
CA ALA A 247 9.17 18.71 -4.43
C ALA A 247 9.49 18.66 -2.93
N ALA A 248 9.76 19.83 -2.33
CA ALA A 248 9.85 20.00 -0.89
C ALA A 248 8.44 20.26 -0.36
N VAL A 249 8.00 19.43 0.57
CA VAL A 249 6.67 19.51 1.19
C VAL A 249 6.80 19.71 2.69
N LYS A 250 6.10 20.72 3.19
CA LYS A 250 5.91 20.96 4.62
C LYS A 250 4.63 20.27 5.07
N LEU A 251 4.74 19.30 5.97
CA LEU A 251 3.60 18.52 6.46
C LEU A 251 2.75 19.34 7.45
N THR A 252 1.43 19.17 7.44
CA THR A 252 0.50 19.90 8.33
C THR A 252 0.35 19.27 9.72
N CYS A 253 0.83 18.04 9.94
CA CYS A 253 0.51 17.24 11.13
C CYS A 253 1.71 17.08 12.07
N GLY A 254 1.71 17.79 13.21
CA GLY A 254 2.70 17.67 14.30
C GLY A 254 3.13 19.02 14.89
N ALA A 255 3.67 19.02 16.12
CA ALA A 255 4.29 20.20 16.73
C ALA A 255 5.66 20.54 16.09
N SER A 256 6.24 19.60 15.35
CA SER A 256 7.41 19.78 14.49
C SER A 256 6.97 20.02 13.03
N CYS A 257 7.41 21.13 12.44
CA CYS A 257 7.33 21.32 11.00
C CYS A 257 8.42 20.46 10.35
N GLU A 258 8.10 19.22 10.01
CA GLU A 258 8.99 18.37 9.21
C GLU A 258 8.83 18.72 7.72
N ASN A 259 9.96 19.03 7.10
CA ASN A 259 10.07 19.23 5.66
C ASN A 259 10.57 17.92 5.04
N GLN A 260 9.83 17.40 4.07
CA GLN A 260 10.19 16.18 3.35
C GLN A 260 10.38 16.50 1.87
N TRP A 261 11.44 15.96 1.26
CA TRP A 261 11.56 15.98 -0.19
C TRP A 261 11.00 14.69 -0.76
N LEU A 262 10.27 14.81 -1.87
CA LEU A 262 9.58 13.71 -2.52
C LEU A 262 9.77 13.82 -4.03
N PRO A 263 9.87 12.70 -4.76
CA PRO A 263 9.76 12.75 -6.21
C PRO A 263 8.39 13.32 -6.58
N SER A 264 8.35 14.22 -7.55
CA SER A 264 7.15 15.01 -7.83
C SER A 264 5.85 14.24 -8.10
N PRO A 265 5.84 13.04 -8.72
CA PRO A 265 4.61 12.29 -8.95
C PRO A 265 3.94 11.79 -7.66
N PHE A 266 4.68 11.76 -6.54
CA PHE A 266 4.11 11.44 -5.24
C PHE A 266 3.40 12.63 -4.60
N VAL A 267 3.49 13.83 -5.17
CA VAL A 267 2.78 15.00 -4.68
C VAL A 267 1.55 15.23 -5.54
N LEU A 268 0.38 15.26 -4.91
CA LEU A 268 -0.91 15.43 -5.55
C LEU A 268 -1.43 16.86 -5.37
N GLN A 269 -2.16 17.35 -6.36
CA GLN A 269 -2.82 18.65 -6.30
C GLN A 269 -3.99 18.64 -5.30
N GLY A 270 -4.02 19.61 -4.38
CA GLY A 270 -5.11 19.75 -3.42
C GLY A 270 -5.24 18.55 -2.46
N PRO A 271 -6.46 18.08 -2.11
CA PRO A 271 -6.67 17.06 -1.08
C PRO A 271 -6.36 15.62 -1.54
N GLY A 272 -5.65 15.44 -2.66
CA GLY A 272 -5.22 14.12 -3.17
C GLY A 272 -6.28 13.32 -3.93
N LEU A 273 -7.42 13.02 -3.29
CA LEU A 273 -8.50 12.25 -3.90
C LEU A 273 -9.78 13.06 -4.06
N GLN A 274 -10.20 13.28 -5.31
CA GLN A 274 -11.44 13.99 -5.63
C GLN A 274 -12.50 13.01 -6.16
N PRO A 275 -13.75 13.06 -5.67
CA PRO A 275 -14.81 12.21 -6.20
C PRO A 275 -15.02 12.44 -7.70
N ALA A 276 -15.13 11.36 -8.46
CA ALA A 276 -15.49 11.45 -9.87
C ALA A 276 -16.90 12.04 -10.06
N PRO A 277 -17.22 12.62 -11.24
CA PRO A 277 -18.56 13.09 -11.55
C PRO A 277 -19.63 12.00 -11.35
N LYS A 278 -20.81 12.41 -10.86
CA LYS A 278 -21.92 11.48 -10.58
C LYS A 278 -22.31 10.60 -11.77
N SER A 279 -22.14 11.11 -13.00
CA SER A 279 -22.49 10.43 -14.25
C SER A 279 -21.69 9.15 -14.51
N VAL A 280 -20.44 9.07 -14.04
CA VAL A 280 -19.54 7.92 -14.28
C VAL A 280 -19.25 7.11 -13.02
N ARG A 281 -19.45 7.72 -11.85
CA ARG A 281 -19.14 7.13 -10.54
C ARG A 281 -19.82 5.78 -10.31
N ALA A 282 -21.10 5.65 -10.63
CA ALA A 282 -21.84 4.41 -10.45
C ALA A 282 -21.31 3.28 -11.34
N SER A 283 -21.04 3.56 -12.62
CA SER A 283 -20.51 2.56 -13.56
C SER A 283 -19.13 2.06 -13.14
N LYS A 284 -18.23 2.97 -12.76
CA LYS A 284 -16.88 2.65 -12.29
C LYS A 284 -16.90 1.88 -10.97
N ALA A 285 -17.75 2.27 -10.01
CA ALA A 285 -17.94 1.54 -8.76
C ALA A 285 -18.46 0.10 -8.99
N MET A 286 -19.40 -0.08 -9.93
CA MET A 286 -19.87 -1.42 -10.28
C MET A 286 -18.80 -2.26 -10.99
N SER A 287 -17.98 -1.62 -11.84
CA SER A 287 -16.84 -2.26 -12.49
C SER A 287 -15.78 -2.71 -11.49
N SER A 288 -15.44 -1.85 -10.51
CA SER A 288 -14.46 -2.18 -9.47
C SER A 288 -14.95 -3.34 -8.60
N MET A 289 -16.23 -3.32 -8.21
CA MET A 289 -16.85 -4.40 -7.44
C MET A 289 -16.85 -5.73 -8.20
N ARG A 290 -17.21 -5.73 -9.48
CA ARG A 290 -17.21 -6.94 -10.31
C ARG A 290 -15.80 -7.52 -10.44
N SER A 291 -14.82 -6.66 -10.73
CA SER A 291 -13.42 -7.06 -10.84
C SER A 291 -12.91 -7.68 -9.54
N PHE A 292 -13.23 -7.08 -8.39
CA PHE A 292 -12.89 -7.61 -7.07
C PHE A 292 -13.51 -8.97 -6.77
N ILE A 293 -14.79 -9.16 -7.07
CA ILE A 293 -15.48 -10.44 -6.87
C ILE A 293 -14.82 -11.54 -7.72
N GLU A 294 -14.51 -11.27 -8.99
CA GLU A 294 -13.85 -12.24 -9.86
C GLU A 294 -12.43 -12.57 -9.38
N LEU A 295 -11.71 -11.57 -8.85
CA LEU A 295 -10.41 -11.76 -8.22
C LEU A 295 -10.48 -12.67 -7.01
N LEU A 296 -11.43 -12.42 -6.10
CA LEU A 296 -11.63 -13.27 -4.93
C LEU A 296 -11.99 -14.70 -5.34
N LYS A 297 -12.92 -14.91 -6.28
CA LYS A 297 -13.27 -16.26 -6.76
C LYS A 297 -12.07 -17.05 -7.27
N ALA A 298 -11.17 -16.37 -7.98
CA ALA A 298 -9.96 -16.98 -8.51
C ALA A 298 -8.84 -17.13 -7.45
N TRP A 299 -9.02 -16.57 -6.26
CA TRP A 299 -8.00 -16.60 -5.22
C TRP A 299 -7.97 -17.96 -4.53
N ASN A 300 -6.82 -18.62 -4.66
CA ASN A 300 -6.44 -19.75 -3.84
C ASN A 300 -5.87 -19.20 -2.52
N PHE A 301 -6.69 -19.19 -1.48
CA PHE A 301 -6.30 -18.70 -0.14
C PHE A 301 -5.17 -19.57 0.42
N PHE A 302 -3.95 -19.03 0.47
CA PHE A 302 -2.79 -19.65 1.12
C PHE A 302 -2.48 -21.10 0.68
N GLY A 303 -2.84 -21.49 -0.54
CA GLY A 303 -2.62 -22.86 -1.04
C GLY A 303 -3.81 -23.82 -0.84
N GLN A 304 -4.92 -23.36 -0.24
CA GLN A 304 -6.19 -24.10 -0.19
C GLN A 304 -6.98 -23.94 -1.49
N SER A 305 -7.57 -25.03 -1.97
CA SER A 305 -8.44 -25.06 -3.15
C SER A 305 -9.39 -23.87 -3.27
N GLN A 306 -9.68 -23.45 -4.52
CA GLN A 306 -10.46 -22.26 -4.91
C GLN A 306 -11.71 -22.02 -4.04
N LEU A 307 -12.05 -20.74 -3.81
CA LEU A 307 -13.26 -20.34 -3.08
C LEU A 307 -14.55 -20.89 -3.72
N GLY A 308 -15.46 -21.36 -2.87
CA GLY A 308 -16.78 -21.86 -3.24
C GLY A 308 -17.80 -20.73 -3.15
N ASN A 309 -18.71 -20.66 -4.12
CA ASN A 309 -19.76 -19.66 -4.14
C ASN A 309 -20.89 -20.05 -3.17
N ASN A 310 -21.11 -19.27 -2.11
CA ASN A 310 -22.41 -19.18 -1.44
C ASN A 310 -22.87 -17.72 -1.50
N TRP A 311 -23.83 -17.41 -2.38
CA TRP A 311 -24.48 -16.11 -2.52
C TRP A 311 -25.79 -16.07 -1.74
#